data_AF-A0A8J4U0G6-F1
#
_entry.id   AF-A0A8J4U0G6-F1
#
_cell.length_a   1.000
_cell.length_b   1.000
_cell.length_c   1.000
_cell.angle_alpha   90.00
_cell.angle_beta   90.00
_cell.angle_gamma   90.00
#
_symmetry.space_group_name_H-M   'P 1'
#
loop_
_entity.id
_entity.type
_entity.pdbx_description
1 polymer ?
#
loop_
_entity_poly.entity_id
_entity_poly.type
_entity_poly.pdbx_seq_one_letter_code
_entity_poly.pdbx_strand_id
1 'polypeptide(L)'
;MMELKDDRRFHNLTQEQVETLDQVLTEVIPIHGRGNFPTLKIKPKDIIHVVRDRLVSKNIKVRDVRLNGSTASHVLVKENGTSYKDLDIIFGVELPKQEDFQIIKEVVLGCLLDFLPQGVNKDKITALTMKEAYVQKMVKVFTECDRWSLISLSNNSGKNVELKFVSSLRRQFEFSVDSFQIILDTMLESYLEAERREAVKLQEKGQEASMIQNTDSQS
;
A
#
# COMPACT_ATOMS: atom_id res chain seq x y z
N MET A 1 33.81 -27.11 9.65
CA MET A 1 33.71 -25.80 9.00
C MET A 1 32.28 -25.71 8.46
N MET A 2 31.39 -24.93 9.09
CA MET A 2 30.01 -24.77 8.61
C MET A 2 30.06 -23.87 7.38
N GLU A 3 29.73 -24.41 6.21
CA GLU A 3 29.40 -23.62 5.04
C GLU A 3 28.21 -22.72 5.40
N LEU A 4 28.44 -21.41 5.45
CA LEU A 4 27.37 -20.42 5.40
C LEU A 4 26.67 -20.65 4.06
N LYS A 5 25.50 -21.29 4.10
CA LYS A 5 24.58 -21.35 2.95
C LYS A 5 24.29 -19.91 2.55
N ASP A 6 24.90 -19.49 1.46
CA ASP A 6 24.51 -18.29 0.74
C ASP A 6 23.00 -18.42 0.45
N ASP A 7 22.18 -17.59 1.09
CA ASP A 7 20.73 -17.64 0.97
C ASP A 7 20.37 -17.05 -0.40
N ARG A 8 20.59 -17.85 -1.46
CA ARG A 8 20.40 -17.56 -2.89
C ARG A 8 18.97 -17.11 -3.27
N ARG A 9 18.10 -16.91 -2.28
CA ARG A 9 16.73 -16.41 -2.42
C ARG A 9 16.63 -14.89 -2.40
N PHE A 10 17.67 -14.18 -1.96
CA PHE A 10 17.68 -12.71 -1.91
C PHE A 10 18.64 -12.12 -2.92
N HIS A 11 18.19 -11.08 -3.62
CA HIS A 11 18.99 -10.30 -4.56
C HIS A 11 18.58 -8.84 -4.42
N ASN A 12 19.56 -7.93 -4.57
CA ASN A 12 19.28 -6.51 -4.65
C ASN A 12 18.77 -6.16 -6.04
N LEU A 13 17.79 -5.25 -6.10
CA LEU A 13 17.33 -4.69 -7.36
C LEU A 13 18.45 -3.86 -8.01
N THR A 14 18.53 -3.89 -9.33
CA THR A 14 19.35 -2.95 -10.11
C THR A 14 18.73 -1.56 -10.09
N GLN A 15 19.50 -0.53 -10.44
CA GLN A 15 19.00 0.85 -10.52
C GLN A 15 17.75 0.97 -11.42
N GLU A 16 17.76 0.32 -12.59
CA GLU A 16 16.61 0.34 -13.51
C GLU A 16 15.37 -0.33 -12.93
N GLN A 17 15.55 -1.41 -12.16
CA GLN A 17 14.45 -2.09 -11.47
C GLN A 17 13.90 -1.23 -10.34
N VAL A 18 14.76 -0.49 -9.61
CA VAL A 18 14.35 0.49 -8.60
C VAL A 18 13.54 1.62 -9.22
N GLU A 19 13.95 2.15 -10.38
CA GLU A 19 13.20 3.18 -11.10
C GLU A 19 11.83 2.67 -11.59
N THR A 20 11.78 1.42 -12.05
CA THR A 20 10.51 0.79 -12.47
C THR A 20 9.59 0.59 -11.26
N LEU A 21 10.14 0.16 -10.12
CA LEU A 21 9.40 0.05 -8.87
C LEU A 21 8.87 1.42 -8.39
N ASP A 22 9.69 2.46 -8.51
CA ASP A 22 9.30 3.83 -8.16
C ASP A 22 8.08 4.29 -8.97
N GLN A 23 8.13 4.06 -10.28
CA GLN A 23 7.01 4.36 -11.17
C GLN A 23 5.74 3.62 -10.73
N VAL A 24 5.83 2.32 -10.46
CA VAL A 24 4.69 1.52 -9.97
C VAL A 24 4.11 2.09 -8.67
N LEU A 25 4.96 2.47 -7.72
CA LEU A 25 4.51 2.94 -6.40
C LEU A 25 3.99 4.38 -6.38
N THR A 26 4.39 5.20 -7.36
CA THR A 26 4.05 6.62 -7.43
C THR A 26 3.00 6.95 -8.49
N GLU A 27 2.71 6.02 -9.41
CA GLU A 27 1.64 6.13 -10.40
C GLU A 27 0.28 6.23 -9.71
N VAL A 28 -0.54 7.18 -10.14
CA VAL A 28 -1.90 7.35 -9.65
C VAL A 28 -2.80 6.32 -10.30
N ILE A 29 -3.37 5.42 -9.51
CA ILE A 29 -4.28 4.38 -9.96
C ILE A 29 -5.72 4.67 -9.52
N PRO A 30 -6.71 4.41 -10.39
CA PRO A 30 -8.12 4.60 -10.07
C PRO A 30 -8.72 3.39 -9.34
N ILE A 31 -9.36 3.61 -8.18
CA ILE A 31 -10.26 2.64 -7.57
C ILE A 31 -11.70 3.11 -7.82
N HIS A 32 -12.46 2.31 -8.55
CA HIS A 32 -13.79 2.69 -9.01
C HIS A 32 -14.83 2.41 -7.93
N GLY A 33 -15.59 3.43 -7.56
CA GLY A 33 -16.77 3.28 -6.71
C GLY A 33 -17.95 2.71 -7.49
N ARG A 34 -18.73 1.84 -6.86
CA ARG A 34 -20.00 1.35 -7.40
C ARG A 34 -21.13 2.36 -7.19
N GLY A 35 -22.08 2.38 -8.11
CA GLY A 35 -23.22 3.31 -8.07
C GLY A 35 -22.75 4.76 -8.20
N ASN A 36 -23.15 5.61 -7.26
CA ASN A 36 -22.82 7.04 -7.27
C ASN A 36 -21.54 7.39 -6.48
N PHE A 37 -20.79 6.38 -6.02
CA PHE A 37 -19.55 6.63 -5.30
C PHE A 37 -18.44 7.11 -6.25
N PRO A 38 -17.67 8.14 -5.88
CA PRO A 38 -16.64 8.70 -6.76
C PRO A 38 -15.47 7.72 -6.94
N THR A 39 -14.78 7.83 -8.07
CA THR A 39 -13.50 7.13 -8.27
C THR A 39 -12.43 7.73 -7.37
N LEU A 40 -11.79 6.89 -6.56
CA LEU A 40 -10.63 7.29 -5.76
C LEU A 40 -9.39 7.32 -6.66
N LYS A 41 -8.58 8.37 -6.53
CA LYS A 41 -7.28 8.48 -7.18
C LYS A 41 -6.21 8.29 -6.12
N ILE A 42 -5.57 7.14 -6.10
CA ILE A 42 -4.60 6.78 -5.06
C ILE A 42 -3.23 6.49 -5.67
N LYS A 43 -2.16 6.77 -4.94
CA LYS A 43 -0.85 6.17 -5.25
C LYS A 43 -0.66 4.96 -4.34
N PRO A 44 -0.08 3.86 -4.83
CA PRO A 44 0.22 2.70 -4.01
C PRO A 44 1.02 3.04 -2.76
N LYS A 45 2.06 3.89 -2.88
CA LYS A 45 2.84 4.32 -1.72
C LYS A 45 1.93 4.94 -0.64
N ASP A 46 0.97 5.78 -1.01
CA ASP A 46 0.14 6.51 -0.04
C ASP A 46 -0.78 5.55 0.74
N ILE A 47 -1.48 4.66 0.03
CA ILE A 47 -2.35 3.67 0.69
C ILE A 47 -1.55 2.70 1.56
N ILE A 48 -0.35 2.29 1.12
CA ILE A 48 0.51 1.40 1.88
C ILE A 48 0.92 2.04 3.21
N HIS A 49 1.38 3.30 3.17
CA HIS A 49 1.76 4.04 4.38
C HIS A 49 0.60 4.18 5.35
N VAL A 50 -0.55 4.70 4.87
CA VAL A 50 -1.70 4.95 5.74
C VAL A 50 -2.24 3.65 6.35
N VAL A 51 -2.27 2.55 5.59
CA VAL A 51 -2.66 1.23 6.11
C VAL A 51 -1.66 0.72 7.14
N ARG A 52 -0.34 0.78 6.86
CA ARG A 52 0.71 0.33 7.78
C ARG A 52 0.63 1.07 9.12
N ASP A 53 0.56 2.39 9.08
CA ASP A 53 0.53 3.24 10.29
C ASP A 53 -0.72 2.96 11.13
N ARG A 54 -1.86 2.76 10.47
CA ARG A 54 -3.12 2.45 11.15
C ARG A 54 -3.14 1.05 11.75
N LEU A 55 -2.56 0.06 11.09
CA LEU A 55 -2.39 -1.27 11.69
C LEU A 55 -1.54 -1.18 12.96
N VAL A 56 -0.40 -0.48 12.89
CA VAL A 56 0.51 -0.30 14.04
C VAL A 56 -0.18 0.43 15.18
N SER A 57 -0.91 1.53 14.91
CA SER A 57 -1.67 2.25 15.95
C SER A 57 -2.83 1.45 16.56
N LYS A 58 -3.33 0.43 15.85
CA LYS A 58 -4.29 -0.56 16.36
C LYS A 58 -3.62 -1.80 16.96
N ASN A 59 -2.32 -1.72 17.23
CA ASN A 59 -1.52 -2.74 17.89
C ASN A 59 -1.40 -4.05 17.07
N ILE A 60 -1.54 -3.97 15.75
CA ILE A 60 -1.18 -5.04 14.81
C ILE A 60 0.24 -4.77 14.33
N LYS A 61 1.16 -5.66 14.68
CA LYS A 61 2.55 -5.58 14.25
C LYS A 61 2.67 -5.89 12.76
N VAL A 62 3.34 -5.00 12.02
CA VAL A 62 3.72 -5.18 10.61
C VAL A 62 5.22 -5.47 10.56
N ARG A 63 5.59 -6.67 10.11
CA ARG A 63 6.97 -7.15 9.96
C ARG A 63 7.64 -6.60 8.70
N ASP A 64 6.91 -6.59 7.60
CA ASP A 64 7.37 -6.10 6.29
C ASP A 64 6.17 -5.77 5.38
N VAL A 65 6.43 -5.01 4.33
CA VAL A 65 5.53 -4.84 3.20
C VAL A 65 6.24 -5.29 1.92
N ARG A 66 5.53 -6.04 1.08
CA ARG A 66 6.09 -6.62 -0.14
C ARG A 66 5.15 -6.40 -1.33
N LEU A 67 5.73 -6.10 -2.48
CA LEU A 67 5.05 -6.22 -3.78
C LEU A 67 5.17 -7.66 -4.26
N ASN A 68 4.08 -8.22 -4.78
CA ASN A 68 4.01 -9.60 -5.26
C ASN A 68 3.36 -9.69 -6.65
N GLY A 69 3.19 -10.92 -7.13
CA GLY A 69 2.38 -11.23 -8.31
C GLY A 69 3.01 -10.72 -9.60
N SER A 70 2.18 -10.55 -10.63
CA SER A 70 2.64 -10.15 -11.96
C SER A 70 3.36 -8.79 -11.96
N THR A 71 3.01 -7.91 -11.02
CA THR A 71 3.65 -6.60 -10.90
C THR A 71 5.10 -6.71 -10.39
N ALA A 72 5.38 -7.62 -9.45
CA ALA A 72 6.77 -7.88 -9.02
C ALA A 72 7.61 -8.44 -10.17
N SER A 73 7.06 -9.39 -10.95
CA SER A 73 7.74 -9.94 -12.12
C SER A 73 8.01 -8.87 -13.19
N HIS A 74 7.06 -7.95 -13.42
CA HIS A 74 7.23 -6.82 -14.34
C HIS A 74 8.36 -5.88 -13.92
N VAL A 75 8.50 -5.61 -12.62
CA VAL A 75 9.62 -4.80 -12.10
C VAL A 75 10.96 -5.49 -12.35
N LEU A 76 11.03 -6.82 -12.21
CA LEU A 76 12.27 -7.57 -12.37
C LEU A 76 12.67 -7.78 -13.83
N VAL A 77 11.70 -8.03 -14.71
CA VAL A 77 11.91 -8.28 -16.13
C VAL A 77 11.00 -7.34 -16.91
N LYS A 78 11.59 -6.32 -17.55
CA LYS A 78 10.89 -5.50 -18.55
C LYS A 78 10.64 -6.36 -19.80
N GLU A 79 9.62 -7.20 -19.78
CA GLU A 79 9.09 -7.80 -20.99
C GLU A 79 8.26 -6.76 -21.75
N ASN A 80 8.67 -6.47 -22.99
CA ASN A 80 7.86 -5.70 -23.92
C ASN A 80 6.58 -6.49 -24.24
N GLY A 81 5.48 -6.18 -23.55
CA GLY A 81 4.16 -6.75 -23.85
C GLY A 81 3.35 -7.23 -22.65
N THR A 82 3.93 -7.34 -21.46
CA THR A 82 3.17 -7.67 -20.25
C THR A 82 2.62 -6.39 -19.62
N SER A 83 1.32 -6.13 -19.80
CA SER A 83 0.62 -5.27 -18.87
C SER A 83 0.53 -6.00 -17.53
N TYR A 84 1.01 -5.38 -16.45
CA TYR A 84 0.77 -5.91 -15.11
C TYR A 84 -0.75 -5.82 -14.85
N LYS A 85 -1.32 -6.93 -14.35
CA LYS A 85 -2.76 -7.06 -14.11
C LYS A 85 -3.09 -6.39 -12.78
N ASP A 86 -2.99 -7.14 -11.70
CA ASP A 86 -3.31 -6.67 -10.36
C ASP A 86 -2.06 -6.15 -9.63
N LEU A 87 -2.26 -5.13 -8.80
CA LEU A 87 -1.26 -4.63 -7.86
C LEU A 87 -1.41 -5.39 -6.54
N ASP A 88 -0.55 -6.39 -6.34
CA ASP A 88 -0.58 -7.26 -5.18
C ASP A 88 0.37 -6.79 -4.08
N ILE A 89 -0.17 -6.24 -3.01
CA ILE A 89 0.60 -5.83 -1.83
C ILE A 89 0.39 -6.82 -0.69
N ILE A 90 1.49 -7.35 -0.16
CA ILE A 90 1.51 -8.21 1.01
C ILE A 90 2.03 -7.41 2.20
N PHE A 91 1.21 -7.29 3.24
CA PHE A 91 1.61 -6.88 4.58
C PHE A 91 1.92 -8.14 5.39
N GLY A 92 3.17 -8.37 5.76
CA GLY A 92 3.54 -9.38 6.74
C GLY A 92 3.11 -8.91 8.12
N VAL A 93 2.05 -9.47 8.69
CA VAL A 93 1.46 -9.01 9.96
C VAL A 93 1.42 -10.13 11.01
N GLU A 94 1.27 -9.79 12.29
CA GLU A 94 0.98 -10.78 13.34
C GLU A 94 -0.53 -10.80 13.63
N LEU A 95 -1.18 -11.95 13.41
CA LEU A 95 -2.62 -12.15 13.63
C LEU A 95 -2.86 -13.29 14.62
N PRO A 96 -2.56 -13.09 15.92
CA PRO A 96 -2.78 -14.11 16.93
C PRO A 96 -4.26 -14.46 17.13
N LYS A 97 -5.18 -13.51 16.90
CA LYS A 97 -6.59 -13.64 17.25
C LYS A 97 -7.51 -13.44 16.04
N GLN A 98 -8.74 -13.94 16.15
CA GLN A 98 -9.72 -13.84 15.06
C GLN A 98 -10.29 -12.41 14.93
N GLU A 99 -10.28 -11.64 16.01
CA GLU A 99 -10.74 -10.24 16.06
C GLU A 99 -9.81 -9.31 15.26
N ASP A 100 -8.53 -9.66 15.11
CA ASP A 100 -7.55 -8.88 14.35
C ASP A 100 -7.96 -8.70 12.88
N PHE A 101 -8.74 -9.64 12.33
CA PHE A 101 -9.29 -9.55 10.98
C PHE A 101 -10.37 -8.47 10.85
N GLN A 102 -11.14 -8.24 11.93
CA GLN A 102 -12.11 -7.15 11.96
C GLN A 102 -11.38 -5.80 12.02
N ILE A 103 -10.28 -5.73 12.77
CA ILE A 103 -9.40 -4.55 12.79
C ILE A 103 -8.82 -4.27 11.40
N ILE A 104 -8.25 -5.27 10.71
CA ILE A 104 -7.74 -5.11 9.33
C ILE A 104 -8.81 -4.52 8.42
N LYS A 105 -10.02 -5.10 8.44
CA LYS A 105 -11.14 -4.64 7.64
C LYS A 105 -11.48 -3.18 7.95
N GLU A 106 -11.60 -2.82 9.21
CA GLU A 106 -11.90 -1.44 9.63
C GLU A 106 -10.81 -0.46 9.22
N VAL A 107 -9.54 -0.84 9.38
CA VAL A 107 -8.39 -0.03 8.97
C VAL A 107 -8.47 0.25 7.47
N VAL A 108 -8.59 -0.77 6.62
CA VAL A 108 -8.62 -0.58 5.16
C VAL A 108 -9.82 0.26 4.73
N LEU A 109 -11.01 -0.03 5.25
CA LEU A 109 -12.22 0.73 4.91
C LEU A 109 -12.13 2.19 5.39
N GLY A 110 -11.53 2.42 6.56
CA GLY A 110 -11.21 3.74 7.07
C GLY A 110 -10.23 4.48 6.16
N CYS A 111 -9.17 3.82 5.67
CA CYS A 111 -8.23 4.44 4.72
C CYS A 111 -8.94 4.87 3.43
N LEU A 112 -9.81 4.02 2.87
CA LEU A 112 -10.59 4.39 1.68
C LEU A 112 -11.47 5.62 1.90
N LEU A 113 -12.01 5.78 3.11
CA LEU A 113 -12.82 6.94 3.47
C LEU A 113 -12.00 8.24 3.45
N ASP A 114 -10.71 8.17 3.81
CA ASP A 114 -9.83 9.34 3.77
C ASP A 114 -9.50 9.77 2.35
N PHE A 115 -9.35 8.80 1.44
CA PHE A 115 -9.08 9.04 0.01
C PHE A 115 -10.29 9.57 -0.77
N LEU A 116 -11.48 9.69 -0.16
CA LEU A 116 -12.61 10.34 -0.79
C LEU A 116 -12.26 11.80 -1.17
N PRO A 117 -12.65 12.27 -2.37
CA PRO A 117 -12.39 13.63 -2.81
C PRO A 117 -12.88 14.70 -1.83
N GLN A 118 -12.21 15.85 -1.84
CA GLN A 118 -12.64 17.02 -1.08
C GLN A 118 -14.07 17.42 -1.49
N GLY A 119 -14.92 17.70 -0.49
CA GLY A 119 -16.33 18.03 -0.70
C GLY A 119 -17.31 16.87 -0.50
N VAL A 120 -16.82 15.63 -0.36
CA VAL A 120 -17.67 14.50 0.05
C VAL A 120 -17.97 14.61 1.56
N ASN A 121 -19.25 14.62 1.93
CA ASN A 121 -19.65 14.56 3.34
C ASN A 121 -19.39 13.14 3.88
N LYS A 122 -18.41 13.02 4.78
CA LYS A 122 -17.97 11.74 5.36
C LYS A 122 -18.82 11.31 6.58
N ASP A 123 -19.58 12.21 7.21
CA ASP A 123 -20.28 11.97 8.48
C ASP A 123 -21.34 10.87 8.37
N LYS A 124 -21.95 10.72 7.19
CA LYS A 124 -22.99 9.72 6.92
C LYS A 124 -22.45 8.44 6.29
N ILE A 125 -21.16 8.36 5.99
CA ILE A 125 -20.56 7.22 5.29
C ILE A 125 -20.09 6.19 6.31
N THR A 126 -20.68 4.99 6.24
CA THR A 126 -20.33 3.89 7.14
C THR A 126 -19.29 2.96 6.51
N ALA A 127 -18.62 2.17 7.34
CA ALA A 127 -17.73 1.10 6.85
C ALA A 127 -18.46 0.09 5.94
N LEU A 128 -19.74 -0.20 6.21
CA LEU A 128 -20.54 -1.08 5.35
C LEU A 128 -20.70 -0.47 3.94
N THR A 129 -21.03 0.81 3.87
CA THR A 129 -21.19 1.53 2.60
C THR A 129 -19.87 1.58 1.83
N MET A 130 -18.74 1.83 2.51
CA MET A 130 -17.42 1.80 1.87
C MET A 130 -17.06 0.43 1.32
N LYS A 131 -17.39 -0.64 2.05
CA LYS A 131 -17.21 -2.02 1.59
C LYS A 131 -18.03 -2.26 0.32
N GLU A 132 -19.31 -1.93 0.33
CA GLU A 132 -20.20 -2.14 -0.82
C GLU A 132 -19.78 -1.32 -2.04
N ALA A 133 -19.25 -0.11 -1.83
CA ALA A 133 -18.84 0.79 -2.89
C ALA A 133 -17.53 0.38 -3.57
N TYR A 134 -16.50 -0.01 -2.80
CA TYR A 134 -15.13 -0.09 -3.33
C TYR A 134 -14.51 -1.49 -3.28
N VAL A 135 -15.07 -2.40 -2.49
CA VAL A 135 -14.46 -3.72 -2.29
C VAL A 135 -15.11 -4.74 -3.21
N GLN A 136 -14.29 -5.36 -4.05
CA GLN A 136 -14.72 -6.43 -4.95
C GLN A 136 -14.76 -7.79 -4.24
N LYS A 137 -13.75 -8.08 -3.43
CA LYS A 137 -13.60 -9.38 -2.75
C LYS A 137 -12.95 -9.20 -1.38
N MET A 138 -13.46 -9.93 -0.39
CA MET A 138 -12.81 -10.10 0.91
C MET A 138 -12.68 -11.59 1.21
N VAL A 139 -11.51 -12.01 1.67
CA VAL A 139 -11.24 -13.38 2.11
C VAL A 139 -10.61 -13.33 3.49
N LYS A 140 -11.04 -14.23 4.37
CA LYS A 140 -10.44 -14.47 5.67
C LYS A 140 -10.15 -15.96 5.79
N VAL A 141 -8.90 -16.29 6.11
CA VAL A 141 -8.48 -17.65 6.45
C VAL A 141 -7.82 -17.60 7.83
N PHE A 142 -8.37 -18.39 8.75
CA PHE A 142 -7.84 -18.54 10.11
C PHE A 142 -7.89 -20.02 10.48
N THR A 143 -6.78 -20.70 10.23
CA THR A 143 -6.55 -22.10 10.59
C THR A 143 -5.28 -22.19 11.44
N GLU A 144 -4.92 -23.40 11.86
CA GLU A 144 -3.68 -23.64 12.60
C GLU A 144 -2.43 -23.27 11.78
N CYS A 145 -2.46 -23.54 10.47
CA CYS A 145 -1.32 -23.34 9.57
C CYS A 145 -1.41 -22.05 8.75
N ASP A 146 -2.61 -21.59 8.42
CA ASP A 146 -2.85 -20.47 7.52
C ASP A 146 -3.66 -19.37 8.22
N ARG A 147 -3.05 -18.20 8.36
CA ARG A 147 -3.65 -17.01 8.97
C ARG A 147 -3.40 -15.82 8.07
N TRP A 148 -4.39 -15.49 7.25
CA TRP A 148 -4.27 -14.39 6.31
C TRP A 148 -5.63 -13.84 5.86
N SER A 149 -5.62 -12.56 5.51
CA SER A 149 -6.77 -11.83 4.97
C SER A 149 -6.42 -11.27 3.60
N LEU A 150 -7.42 -11.09 2.74
CA LEU A 150 -7.29 -10.39 1.46
C LEU A 150 -8.46 -9.44 1.29
N ILE A 151 -8.17 -8.23 0.84
CA ILE A 151 -9.15 -7.22 0.45
C ILE A 151 -8.76 -6.74 -0.96
N SER A 152 -9.58 -7.08 -1.96
CA SER A 152 -9.38 -6.71 -3.35
C SER A 152 -10.31 -5.54 -3.68
N LEU A 153 -9.71 -4.45 -4.18
CA LEU A 153 -10.37 -3.18 -4.48
C LEU A 153 -10.64 -3.08 -5.98
N SER A 154 -11.85 -2.64 -6.32
CA SER A 154 -12.35 -2.69 -7.70
C SER A 154 -11.61 -1.70 -8.61
N ASN A 155 -11.07 -2.20 -9.71
CA ASN A 155 -10.69 -1.37 -10.84
C ASN A 155 -11.36 -1.90 -12.11
N ASN A 156 -12.23 -1.09 -12.70
CA ASN A 156 -13.04 -1.47 -13.88
C ASN A 156 -12.19 -1.75 -15.14
N SER A 157 -10.89 -1.48 -15.10
CA SER A 157 -9.93 -1.86 -16.15
C SER A 157 -9.33 -3.26 -16.00
N GLY A 158 -9.72 -4.01 -14.96
CA GLY A 158 -9.16 -5.33 -14.64
C GLY A 158 -7.80 -5.28 -13.93
N LYS A 159 -7.36 -4.10 -13.46
CA LYS A 159 -6.14 -3.89 -12.68
C LYS A 159 -6.43 -3.62 -11.20
N ASN A 160 -6.85 -4.64 -10.46
CA ASN A 160 -7.31 -4.47 -9.09
C ASN A 160 -6.13 -4.16 -8.16
N VAL A 161 -6.46 -3.57 -7.01
CA VAL A 161 -5.50 -3.40 -5.91
C VAL A 161 -5.81 -4.44 -4.86
N GLU A 162 -4.92 -5.39 -4.66
CA GLU A 162 -5.09 -6.45 -3.68
C GLU A 162 -4.21 -6.19 -2.47
N LEU A 163 -4.86 -5.98 -1.32
CA LEU A 163 -4.19 -5.84 -0.04
C LEU A 163 -4.30 -7.16 0.72
N LYS A 164 -3.18 -7.88 0.82
CA LYS A 164 -3.07 -9.16 1.50
C LYS A 164 -2.36 -8.99 2.83
N PHE A 165 -2.94 -9.50 3.90
CA PHE A 165 -2.40 -9.40 5.25
C PHE A 165 -2.05 -10.81 5.71
N VAL A 166 -0.75 -11.13 5.75
CA VAL A 166 -0.27 -12.51 5.94
C VAL A 166 0.44 -12.65 7.29
N SER A 167 -0.11 -13.48 8.16
CA SER A 167 0.57 -13.94 9.39
C SER A 167 1.28 -15.25 9.18
N SER A 168 0.59 -16.25 8.63
CA SER A 168 1.19 -17.52 8.22
C SER A 168 0.52 -18.02 6.95
N LEU A 169 1.31 -18.62 6.07
CA LEU A 169 0.83 -19.20 4.82
C LEU A 169 1.72 -20.39 4.47
N ARG A 170 1.16 -21.61 4.52
CA ARG A 170 1.90 -22.86 4.32
C ARG A 170 2.48 -22.99 2.92
N ARG A 171 1.82 -22.42 1.92
CA ARG A 171 2.29 -22.38 0.53
C ARG A 171 2.14 -20.96 -0.02
N GLN A 172 3.27 -20.29 -0.20
CA GLN A 172 3.29 -18.92 -0.71
C GLN A 172 3.19 -18.86 -2.24
N PHE A 173 3.53 -19.95 -2.94
CA PHE A 173 3.63 -19.98 -4.39
C PHE A 173 2.99 -21.25 -4.97
N GLU A 174 2.14 -21.06 -5.97
CA GLU A 174 1.58 -22.16 -6.77
C GLU A 174 2.54 -22.54 -7.91
N PHE A 175 3.23 -21.54 -8.49
CA PHE A 175 4.20 -21.67 -9.58
C PHE A 175 5.42 -20.75 -9.38
N SER A 176 6.56 -21.06 -10.01
CA SER A 176 7.80 -20.27 -9.89
C SER A 176 7.71 -18.88 -10.54
N VAL A 177 6.88 -18.73 -11.57
CA VAL A 177 6.73 -17.47 -12.32
C VAL A 177 6.06 -16.36 -11.50
N ASP A 178 5.30 -16.72 -10.47
CA ASP A 178 4.63 -15.81 -9.54
C ASP A 178 5.29 -15.80 -8.15
N SER A 179 6.57 -16.22 -8.09
CA SER A 179 7.28 -16.42 -6.82
C SER A 179 8.14 -15.25 -6.35
N PHE A 180 8.14 -14.16 -7.10
CA PHE A 180 8.92 -12.97 -6.77
C PHE A 180 8.16 -12.07 -5.81
N GLN A 181 8.85 -11.70 -4.73
CA GLN A 181 8.40 -10.68 -3.80
C GLN A 181 9.50 -9.64 -3.65
N ILE A 182 9.13 -8.37 -3.76
CA ILE A 182 10.03 -7.24 -3.57
C ILE A 182 9.69 -6.60 -2.23
N ILE A 183 10.63 -6.58 -1.29
CA ILE A 183 10.47 -5.89 0.00
C ILE A 183 10.49 -4.39 -0.25
N LEU A 184 9.46 -3.69 0.24
CA LEU A 184 9.23 -2.26 -0.05
C LEU A 184 9.73 -1.33 1.06
N ASP A 185 9.99 -1.83 2.26
CA ASP A 185 10.24 -1.04 3.48
C ASP A 185 11.28 0.08 3.29
N THR A 186 12.43 -0.21 2.67
CA THR A 186 13.49 0.79 2.44
C THR A 186 13.03 1.92 1.53
N MET A 187 12.25 1.61 0.49
CA MET A 187 11.75 2.60 -0.46
C MET A 187 10.60 3.41 0.12
N LEU A 188 9.75 2.78 0.94
CA LEU A 188 8.68 3.45 1.66
C LEU A 188 9.26 4.47 2.67
N GLU A 189 10.28 4.09 3.44
CA GLU A 189 10.96 5.01 4.37
C GLU A 189 11.57 6.21 3.62
N SER A 190 12.19 5.98 2.46
CA SER A 190 12.79 7.08 1.69
C SER A 190 11.75 8.08 1.18
N TYR A 191 10.53 7.63 0.84
CA TYR A 191 9.42 8.53 0.52
C TYR A 191 8.99 9.38 1.72
N LEU A 192 8.84 8.77 2.89
CA LEU A 192 8.47 9.49 4.11
C LEU A 192 9.52 10.53 4.49
N GLU A 193 10.81 10.20 4.36
CA GLU A 193 11.90 11.16 4.56
C GLU A 193 11.85 12.30 3.55
N ALA A 194 11.59 12.02 2.27
CA ALA A 194 11.45 13.04 1.24
C ALA A 194 10.28 13.99 1.54
N GLU A 195 9.11 13.46 1.87
CA GLU A 195 7.92 14.24 2.20
C GLU A 195 8.13 15.09 3.47
N ARG A 196 8.78 14.55 4.51
CA ARG A 196 9.18 15.32 5.70
C ARG A 196 10.11 16.48 5.35
N ARG A 197 11.10 16.26 4.48
CA ARG A 197 12.02 17.32 4.02
C ARG A 197 11.28 18.40 3.22
N GLU A 198 10.32 18.03 2.39
CA GLU A 198 9.50 18.98 1.63
C GLU A 198 8.59 19.81 2.55
N ALA A 199 7.96 19.18 3.55
CA ALA A 199 7.12 19.87 4.52
C ALA A 199 7.89 20.93 5.33
N VAL A 200 9.11 20.61 5.78
CA VAL A 200 9.98 21.56 6.50
C VAL A 200 10.33 22.76 5.61
N LYS A 201 10.73 22.52 4.35
CA LYS A 201 11.03 23.60 3.39
C LYS A 201 9.84 24.51 3.13
N LEU A 202 8.62 23.96 3.08
CA LEU A 202 7.39 24.75 2.90
C LEU A 202 7.08 25.60 4.13
N GLN A 203 7.32 25.09 5.33
CA GLN A 203 7.15 25.86 6.58
C GLN A 203 8.16 27.00 6.69
N GLU A 204 9.44 26.75 6.36
CA GLU A 204 10.49 27.77 6.34
C GLU A 204 10.17 28.89 5.34
N LYS A 205 9.76 28.55 4.11
CA LYS A 205 9.31 29.52 3.11
C LYS A 205 8.08 30.32 3.55
N GLY A 206 7.12 29.67 4.22
CA GLY A 206 5.94 30.35 4.76
C GLY A 206 6.29 31.35 5.87
N GLN A 207 7.27 31.01 6.72
CA GLN A 207 7.76 31.89 7.77
C GLN A 207 8.53 33.09 7.20
N GLU A 208 9.42 32.88 6.22
CA GLU A 208 10.14 33.96 5.53
C GLU A 208 9.17 34.92 4.81
N ALA A 209 8.17 34.40 4.09
CA ALA A 209 7.16 35.23 3.43
C ALA A 209 6.34 36.07 4.42
N SER A 210 6.03 35.52 5.61
CA SER A 210 5.31 36.26 6.65
C SER A 210 6.14 37.36 7.32
N MET A 211 7.47 37.20 7.41
CA MET A 211 8.35 38.26 7.93
C MET A 211 8.49 39.43 6.95
N ILE A 212 8.59 39.14 5.64
CA ILE A 212 8.71 40.18 4.60
C ILE A 212 7.43 41.03 4.49
N GLN A 213 6.25 40.42 4.61
CA GLN A 213 4.97 41.16 4.61
C GLN A 213 4.81 42.08 5.83
N ASN A 214 5.38 41.70 6.98
CA ASN A 214 5.34 42.53 8.18
C ASN A 214 6.31 43.74 8.11
N THR A 215 7.40 43.65 7.36
CA THR A 215 8.33 44.78 7.17
C THR A 215 7.80 45.82 6.18
N ASP A 216 7.07 45.40 5.15
CA ASP A 216 6.48 46.31 4.16
C ASP A 216 5.21 47.02 4.67
N SER A 217 4.57 46.49 5.72
CA SER A 217 3.39 47.10 6.35
C SER A 217 3.72 48.18 7.39
N GLN A 218 5.01 48.40 7.68
CA GLN A 218 5.50 49.41 8.63
C GLN A 218 6.29 50.55 7.96
N SER A 219 6.28 50.63 6.63
CA SER A 219 6.92 51.70 5.84
C SER A 219 5.91 52.68 5.25
#